data_AF-A0A0X8G8D0-F1
#
_entry.id   AF-A0A0X8G8D0-F1
#
_cell.length_a   1.000
_cell.length_b   1.000
_cell.length_c   1.000
_cell.angle_alpha   90.00
_cell.angle_beta   90.00
_cell.angle_gamma   90.00
#
_symmetry.space_group_name_H-M   'P 1'
#
loop_
_entity.id
_entity.type
_entity.pdbx_description
1 polymer ?
#
loop_
_entity_poly.entity_id
_entity_poly.type
_entity_poly.pdbx_seq_one_letter_code
_entity_poly.pdbx_strand_id
1 'polypeptide(L)'
;MNLINKIETLLLKEFKTVPFHNIFMLNNIENKDLSLGGTCSDKVLHFREILKNNGTETKLHSSFINNVECHRMLSVMIENKKYFIDIGSGWPSLKLFPEFTPIEYSVYGMSFKTEIFENKLIIYHKIKNIYKQIIDVPKISKSESEILCDIENRYKDTSIYPFSNSLRFSIIKDDSFYFIKGNTLRIYNKTETTVKTINSEEINNLLQKKFGIKQLKSPH
;
A
#
# COMPACT_ATOMS: atom_id res chain seq x y z
N MET A 1 -10.79 -13.12 19.60
CA MET A 1 -10.20 -12.84 18.27
C MET A 1 -8.68 -12.83 18.43
N ASN A 2 -7.93 -13.60 17.64
CA ASN A 2 -6.47 -13.60 17.75
C ASN A 2 -5.87 -12.27 17.25
N LEU A 3 -4.62 -11.98 17.62
CA LEU A 3 -3.97 -10.70 17.29
C LEU A 3 -3.84 -10.50 15.77
N ILE A 4 -3.56 -11.56 15.01
CA ILE A 4 -3.49 -11.52 13.54
C ILE A 4 -4.81 -11.01 12.95
N ASN A 5 -5.95 -11.62 13.31
CA ASN A 5 -7.26 -11.22 12.83
C ASN A 5 -7.60 -9.77 13.23
N LYS A 6 -7.14 -9.31 14.40
CA LYS A 6 -7.26 -7.91 14.83
C LYS A 6 -6.52 -6.97 13.88
N ILE A 7 -5.26 -7.25 13.59
CA ILE A 7 -4.46 -6.42 12.69
C ILE A 7 -5.05 -6.44 11.27
N GLU A 8 -5.44 -7.61 10.74
CA GLU A 8 -6.04 -7.73 9.40
C GLU A 8 -7.39 -6.99 9.30
N THR A 9 -8.18 -6.97 10.38
CA THR A 9 -9.43 -6.21 10.43
C THR A 9 -9.16 -4.69 10.38
N LEU A 10 -8.17 -4.22 11.14
CA LEU A 10 -7.73 -2.83 11.10
C LEU A 10 -7.16 -2.46 9.72
N LEU A 11 -6.42 -3.38 9.10
CA LEU A 11 -5.84 -3.22 7.78
C LEU A 11 -6.93 -3.06 6.71
N LEU A 12 -7.96 -3.92 6.73
CA LEU A 12 -9.12 -3.78 5.86
C LEU A 12 -9.85 -2.45 6.07
N LYS A 13 -10.04 -2.03 7.33
CA LYS A 13 -10.66 -0.73 7.63
C LYS A 13 -9.83 0.41 7.02
N GLU A 14 -8.52 0.37 7.20
CA GLU A 14 -7.58 1.36 6.68
C GLU A 14 -7.63 1.45 5.15
N PHE A 15 -7.66 0.33 4.42
CA PHE A 15 -7.84 0.34 2.96
C PHE A 15 -9.20 0.87 2.49
N LYS A 16 -10.23 0.82 3.36
CA LYS A 16 -11.57 1.35 3.08
C LYS A 16 -11.70 2.85 3.36
N THR A 17 -10.87 3.40 4.25
CA THR A 17 -11.01 4.78 4.74
C THR A 17 -9.90 5.71 4.27
N VAL A 18 -8.66 5.22 4.15
CA VAL A 18 -7.49 6.04 3.84
C VAL A 18 -6.85 5.57 2.54
N PRO A 19 -6.98 6.34 1.44
CA PRO A 19 -6.52 5.92 0.13
C PRO A 19 -4.99 5.87 0.04
N PHE A 20 -4.48 5.02 -0.84
CA PHE A 20 -3.12 5.19 -1.36
C PHE A 20 -3.15 6.14 -2.55
N HIS A 21 -2.25 7.12 -2.60
CA HIS A 21 -2.06 7.98 -3.78
C HIS A 21 -0.73 8.74 -3.78
N ASN A 22 -0.35 9.29 -4.92
CA ASN A 22 0.85 10.14 -5.07
C ASN A 22 0.53 11.63 -5.36
N ILE A 23 -0.72 12.06 -5.20
CA ILE A 23 -1.16 13.44 -5.53
C ILE A 23 -0.28 14.53 -4.88
N PHE A 24 0.10 14.37 -3.61
CA PHE A 24 1.00 15.32 -2.94
C PHE A 24 2.36 15.43 -3.63
N MET A 25 2.97 14.29 -3.99
CA MET A 25 4.23 14.28 -4.73
C MET A 25 4.08 14.91 -6.13
N LEU A 26 3.00 14.64 -6.85
CA LEU A 26 2.77 15.21 -8.18
C LEU A 26 2.60 16.74 -8.17
N ASN A 27 2.17 17.31 -7.05
CA ASN A 27 2.01 18.75 -6.88
C ASN A 27 3.18 19.40 -6.12
N ASN A 28 4.22 18.62 -5.78
CA ASN A 28 5.33 19.08 -4.94
C ASN A 28 4.88 19.70 -3.60
N ILE A 29 3.87 19.09 -2.98
CA ILE A 29 3.32 19.50 -1.68
C ILE A 29 3.65 18.42 -0.67
N GLU A 30 4.15 18.82 0.50
CA GLU A 30 4.34 17.90 1.61
C GLU A 30 3.00 17.53 2.26
N ASN A 31 2.76 16.25 2.50
CA ASN A 31 1.58 15.84 3.25
C ASN A 31 1.75 16.14 4.74
N LYS A 32 0.86 16.97 5.29
CA LYS A 32 0.81 17.30 6.73
C LYS A 32 -0.27 16.56 7.49
N ASP A 33 -1.20 15.91 6.79
CA ASP A 33 -2.30 15.14 7.38
C ASP A 33 -2.33 13.74 6.78
N LEU A 34 -1.77 12.78 7.52
CA LEU A 34 -1.67 11.40 7.07
C LEU A 34 -3.03 10.71 6.92
N SER A 35 -4.10 11.24 7.53
CA SER A 35 -5.46 10.71 7.38
C SER A 35 -6.04 10.90 5.97
N LEU A 36 -5.48 11.84 5.19
CA LEU A 36 -5.84 12.06 3.79
C LEU A 36 -5.30 10.95 2.86
N GLY A 37 -4.41 10.10 3.37
CA GLY A 37 -3.73 9.09 2.59
C GLY A 37 -2.42 9.59 2.00
N GLY A 38 -1.89 8.83 1.04
CA GLY A 38 -0.62 9.14 0.42
C GLY A 38 0.11 7.90 -0.05
N THR A 39 1.42 8.01 -0.13
CA THR A 39 2.32 6.96 -0.59
C THR A 39 2.56 5.91 0.49
N CYS A 40 3.40 4.91 0.20
CA CYS A 40 3.76 3.88 1.18
C CYS A 40 4.26 4.47 2.50
N SER A 41 5.07 5.53 2.43
CA SER A 41 5.59 6.26 3.58
C SER A 41 4.48 6.86 4.45
N ASP A 42 3.50 7.53 3.85
CA ASP A 42 2.38 8.14 4.58
C ASP A 42 1.50 7.06 5.21
N LYS A 43 1.22 6.00 4.44
CA LYS A 43 0.40 4.86 4.84
C LYS A 43 0.98 4.10 6.03
N VAL A 44 2.30 3.84 6.06
CA VAL A 44 2.92 3.12 7.17
C VAL A 44 2.95 3.94 8.45
N LEU A 45 3.21 5.24 8.36
CA LEU A 45 3.21 6.11 9.54
C LEU A 45 1.81 6.24 10.15
N HIS A 46 0.79 6.43 9.31
CA HIS A 46 -0.59 6.48 9.77
C HIS A 46 -1.02 5.16 10.41
N PHE A 47 -0.78 4.04 9.71
CA PHE A 47 -1.22 2.74 10.21
C PHE A 47 -0.46 2.29 11.45
N ARG A 48 0.82 2.67 11.60
CA ARG A 48 1.60 2.47 12.83
C ARG A 48 0.91 3.11 14.04
N GLU A 49 0.44 4.35 13.92
CA GLU A 49 -0.29 5.01 15.01
C GLU A 49 -1.63 4.32 15.31
N ILE A 50 -2.34 3.85 14.27
CA ILE A 50 -3.55 3.03 14.47
C ILE A 50 -3.24 1.77 15.27
N LEU A 51 -2.18 1.04 14.91
CA LEU A 51 -1.79 -0.20 15.60
C LEU A 51 -1.36 0.08 17.05
N LYS A 52 -0.56 1.13 17.26
CA LYS A 52 -0.14 1.58 18.59
C LYS A 52 -1.33 1.92 19.48
N ASN A 53 -2.29 2.70 18.97
CA ASN A 53 -3.55 3.02 19.67
C ASN A 53 -4.44 1.80 19.93
N ASN A 54 -4.16 0.68 19.25
CA ASN A 54 -4.80 -0.61 19.47
C ASN A 54 -3.91 -1.61 20.24
N GLY A 55 -2.86 -1.13 20.91
CA GLY A 55 -1.98 -1.93 21.77
C GLY A 55 -1.05 -2.88 20.99
N THR A 56 -0.71 -2.55 19.75
CA THR A 56 0.20 -3.33 18.91
C THR A 56 1.40 -2.47 18.52
N GLU A 57 2.58 -2.85 19.03
CA GLU A 57 3.83 -2.20 18.64
C GLU A 57 4.34 -2.76 17.32
N THR A 58 4.82 -1.87 16.46
CA THR A 58 5.41 -2.23 15.16
C THR A 58 6.68 -1.43 14.90
N LYS A 59 7.55 -1.99 14.07
CA LYS A 59 8.74 -1.31 13.56
C LYS A 59 8.58 -0.98 12.09
N LEU A 60 9.22 0.10 11.63
CA LEU A 60 9.33 0.37 10.20
C LEU A 60 10.20 -0.69 9.53
N HIS A 61 9.87 -1.02 8.29
CA HIS A 61 10.61 -2.00 7.49
C HIS A 61 10.76 -1.50 6.06
N SER A 62 11.95 -1.62 5.51
CA SER A 62 12.27 -1.21 4.15
C SER A 62 12.22 -2.42 3.20
N SER A 63 11.78 -2.19 1.97
CA SER A 63 11.59 -3.23 0.95
C SER A 63 11.80 -2.66 -0.44
N PHE A 64 11.93 -3.56 -1.42
CA PHE A 64 12.30 -3.20 -2.78
C PHE A 64 11.14 -3.42 -3.75
N ILE A 65 10.98 -2.48 -4.67
CA ILE A 65 10.15 -2.63 -5.87
C ILE A 65 11.06 -2.42 -7.06
N ASN A 66 11.11 -3.39 -7.99
CA ASN A 66 12.00 -3.35 -9.15
C ASN A 66 13.48 -3.07 -8.80
N ASN A 67 13.99 -3.72 -7.74
CA ASN A 67 15.34 -3.52 -7.19
C ASN A 67 15.64 -2.12 -6.63
N VAL A 68 14.63 -1.24 -6.51
CA VAL A 68 14.77 0.07 -5.87
C VAL A 68 14.19 0.00 -4.47
N GLU A 69 14.97 0.40 -3.47
CA GLU A 69 14.60 0.39 -2.06
C GLU A 69 13.68 1.56 -1.68
N CYS A 70 12.54 1.68 -2.34
CA CYS A 70 11.60 2.79 -2.20
C CYS A 70 10.28 2.40 -1.52
N HIS A 71 10.10 1.14 -1.12
CA HIS A 71 8.85 0.68 -0.51
C HIS A 71 8.98 0.55 1.01
N ARG A 72 7.99 1.08 1.71
CA ARG A 72 7.93 1.08 3.18
C ARG A 72 6.80 0.19 3.66
N MET A 73 7.10 -0.61 4.66
CA MET A 73 6.22 -1.58 5.30
C MET A 73 6.32 -1.46 6.83
N LEU A 74 5.48 -2.21 7.54
CA LEU A 74 5.65 -2.42 8.98
C LEU A 74 6.04 -3.88 9.25
N SER A 75 6.74 -4.11 10.35
CA SER A 75 6.95 -5.43 10.93
C SER A 75 6.40 -5.49 12.35
N VAL A 76 5.90 -6.66 12.73
CA VAL A 76 5.33 -6.94 14.06
C VAL A 76 5.80 -8.31 14.54
N MET A 77 6.08 -8.41 15.85
CA MET A 77 6.36 -9.67 16.51
C MET A 77 5.09 -10.21 17.17
N ILE A 78 4.68 -11.42 16.80
CA ILE A 78 3.54 -12.12 17.40
C ILE A 78 4.05 -13.48 17.84
N GLU A 79 4.01 -13.77 19.14
CA GLU A 79 4.49 -15.05 19.70
C GLU A 79 5.93 -15.38 19.26
N ASN A 80 6.83 -14.39 19.34
CA ASN A 80 8.23 -14.47 18.90
C ASN A 80 8.43 -14.78 17.40
N LYS A 81 7.40 -14.63 16.58
CA LYS A 81 7.49 -14.76 15.12
C LYS A 81 7.26 -13.41 14.45
N LYS A 82 8.07 -13.11 13.44
CA LYS A 82 7.96 -11.86 12.67
C LYS A 82 6.94 -11.99 11.55
N TYR A 83 6.12 -10.96 11.41
CA TYR A 83 5.20 -10.77 10.30
C TYR A 83 5.42 -9.39 9.69
N PHE A 84 5.26 -9.30 8.38
CA PHE A 84 5.28 -8.04 7.64
C PHE A 84 3.86 -7.59 7.28
N ILE A 85 3.65 -6.28 7.24
CA ILE A 85 2.38 -5.66 6.91
C ILE A 85 2.62 -4.71 5.73
N ASP A 86 2.00 -5.01 4.59
CA ASP A 86 1.99 -4.12 3.43
C ASP A 86 0.68 -3.34 3.38
N ILE A 87 0.73 -2.08 3.80
CA ILE A 87 -0.40 -1.14 3.73
C ILE A 87 -0.21 -0.07 2.64
N GLY A 88 0.92 -0.12 1.94
CA GLY A 88 1.44 1.00 1.17
C GLY A 88 1.73 0.71 -0.30
N SER A 89 1.59 -0.53 -0.78
CA SER A 89 1.94 -0.88 -2.16
C SER A 89 0.96 -0.39 -3.22
N GLY A 90 -0.20 0.12 -2.79
CA GLY A 90 -1.32 0.46 -3.67
C GLY A 90 -2.11 -0.76 -4.15
N TRP A 91 -1.83 -1.97 -3.63
CA TRP A 91 -2.65 -3.16 -3.82
C TRP A 91 -3.36 -3.53 -2.50
N PRO A 92 -4.51 -4.22 -2.53
CA PRO A 92 -5.26 -4.55 -1.33
C PRO A 92 -4.64 -5.77 -0.61
N SER A 93 -3.43 -5.61 -0.08
CA SER A 93 -2.74 -6.65 0.67
C SER A 93 -3.35 -6.81 2.07
N LEU A 94 -4.40 -7.62 2.19
CA LEU A 94 -5.21 -7.72 3.41
C LEU A 94 -4.72 -8.74 4.45
N LYS A 95 -3.56 -9.37 4.22
CA LYS A 95 -2.99 -10.39 5.10
C LYS A 95 -1.63 -9.98 5.62
N LEU A 96 -1.31 -10.44 6.83
CA LEU A 96 0.05 -10.39 7.33
C LEU A 96 0.90 -11.41 6.58
N PHE A 97 2.14 -11.04 6.27
CA PHE A 97 3.10 -11.94 5.63
C PHE A 97 4.07 -12.51 6.65
N PRO A 98 3.92 -13.76 7.10
CA PRO A 98 4.86 -14.39 8.00
C PRO A 98 6.23 -14.59 7.33
N GLU A 99 7.30 -14.29 8.06
CA GLU A 99 8.70 -14.47 7.58
C GLU A 99 9.10 -15.95 7.41
N PHE A 100 8.30 -16.87 7.95
CA PHE A 100 8.66 -18.27 8.21
C PHE A 100 7.75 -19.31 7.55
N THR A 101 6.63 -18.92 6.93
CA THR A 101 5.74 -19.85 6.22
C THR A 101 5.14 -19.16 4.98
N PRO A 102 5.18 -19.78 3.79
CA PRO A 102 4.54 -19.18 2.62
C PRO A 102 3.03 -19.10 2.82
N ILE A 103 2.41 -18.05 2.30
CA ILE A 103 0.95 -17.91 2.28
C ILE A 103 0.45 -17.71 0.87
N GLU A 104 -0.79 -18.08 0.62
CA GLU A 104 -1.53 -17.76 -0.60
C GLU A 104 -2.96 -17.38 -0.23
N TYR A 105 -3.47 -16.30 -0.82
CA TYR A 105 -4.84 -15.84 -0.59
C TYR A 105 -5.36 -15.06 -1.79
N SER A 106 -6.69 -14.95 -1.87
CA SER A 106 -7.36 -14.17 -2.90
C SER A 106 -8.27 -13.09 -2.31
N VAL A 107 -8.34 -11.95 -2.99
CA VAL A 107 -9.16 -10.82 -2.61
C VAL A 107 -9.51 -9.99 -3.85
N TYR A 108 -10.78 -9.59 -3.99
CA TYR A 108 -11.28 -8.81 -5.14
C TYR A 108 -10.82 -9.37 -6.51
N GLY A 109 -10.91 -10.69 -6.70
CA GLY A 109 -10.55 -11.32 -7.98
C GLY A 109 -9.04 -11.36 -8.28
N MET A 110 -8.20 -10.98 -7.32
CA MET A 110 -6.74 -11.03 -7.38
C MET A 110 -6.22 -12.10 -6.41
N SER A 111 -5.05 -12.67 -6.68
CA SER A 111 -4.37 -13.57 -5.75
C SER A 111 -2.98 -13.07 -5.39
N PHE A 112 -2.59 -13.28 -4.14
CA PHE A 112 -1.27 -13.00 -3.62
C PHE A 112 -0.65 -14.29 -3.11
N LYS A 113 0.65 -14.46 -3.31
CA LYS A 113 1.41 -15.52 -2.66
C LYS A 113 2.77 -15.02 -2.20
N THR A 114 3.37 -15.71 -1.23
CA THR A 114 4.75 -15.46 -0.82
C THR A 114 5.65 -16.66 -1.04
N GLU A 115 6.91 -16.38 -1.34
CA GLU A 115 7.99 -17.38 -1.33
C GLU A 115 9.06 -16.92 -0.35
N ILE A 116 9.63 -17.86 0.40
CA ILE A 116 10.58 -17.57 1.47
C ILE A 116 11.94 -18.12 1.09
N PHE A 117 12.93 -17.25 1.15
CA PHE A 117 14.34 -17.54 0.95
C PHE A 117 15.09 -17.30 2.26
N GLU A 118 16.38 -17.65 2.28
CA GLU A 118 17.22 -17.49 3.46
C GLU A 118 17.24 -16.03 3.98
N ASN A 119 17.45 -15.07 3.08
CA ASN A 119 17.65 -13.65 3.41
C ASN A 119 16.45 -12.73 3.09
N LYS A 120 15.42 -13.24 2.40
CA LYS A 120 14.27 -12.43 1.98
C LYS A 120 12.98 -13.23 1.84
N LEU A 121 11.87 -12.51 1.80
CA LEU A 121 10.55 -12.98 1.39
C LEU A 121 10.18 -12.25 0.09
N ILE A 122 9.62 -12.96 -0.88
CA ILE A 122 9.14 -12.36 -2.13
C ILE A 122 7.61 -12.39 -2.13
N ILE A 123 6.98 -11.26 -2.45
CA ILE A 123 5.54 -11.15 -2.61
C ILE A 123 5.21 -11.15 -4.10
N TYR A 124 4.32 -12.07 -4.50
CA TYR A 124 3.78 -12.16 -5.84
C TYR A 124 2.31 -11.76 -5.85
N HIS A 125 1.89 -11.16 -6.96
CA HIS A 125 0.51 -10.82 -7.25
C HIS A 125 0.10 -11.40 -8.60
N LYS A 126 -1.09 -11.99 -8.68
CA LYS A 126 -1.67 -12.59 -9.88
C LYS A 126 -2.89 -11.82 -10.36
N ILE A 127 -2.82 -11.36 -11.62
CA ILE A 127 -3.95 -10.86 -12.40
C ILE A 127 -4.04 -11.73 -13.67
N LYS A 128 -5.24 -12.19 -14.04
CA LYS A 128 -5.50 -12.96 -15.28
C LYS A 128 -4.49 -14.10 -15.52
N ASN A 129 -4.30 -14.92 -14.50
CA ASN A 129 -3.48 -16.15 -14.50
C ASN A 129 -1.95 -16.04 -14.39
N ILE A 130 -1.35 -14.85 -14.39
CA ILE A 130 0.11 -14.70 -14.31
C ILE A 130 0.51 -14.13 -12.96
N TYR A 131 1.31 -14.88 -12.20
CA TYR A 131 2.00 -14.35 -11.02
C TYR A 131 3.15 -13.44 -11.45
N LYS A 132 3.16 -12.21 -10.94
CA LYS A 132 4.25 -11.26 -11.06
C LYS A 132 4.81 -10.97 -9.69
N GLN A 133 6.12 -11.01 -9.56
CA GLN A 133 6.81 -10.48 -8.38
C GLN A 133 6.53 -8.99 -8.27
N ILE A 134 6.13 -8.52 -7.09
CA ILE A 134 5.82 -7.11 -6.85
C ILE A 134 6.72 -6.48 -5.78
N ILE A 135 7.17 -7.25 -4.78
CA ILE A 135 7.96 -6.73 -3.66
C ILE A 135 8.99 -7.78 -3.24
N ASP A 136 10.23 -7.35 -3.02
CA ASP A 136 11.23 -8.10 -2.27
C ASP A 136 11.34 -7.51 -0.85
N VAL A 137 11.07 -8.35 0.16
CA VAL A 137 11.13 -7.99 1.58
C VAL A 137 12.38 -8.62 2.19
N PRO A 138 13.47 -7.86 2.42
CA PRO A 138 14.64 -8.39 3.09
C PRO A 138 14.29 -8.75 4.54
N LYS A 139 14.83 -9.83 5.09
CA LYS A 139 14.57 -10.22 6.50
C LYS A 139 15.20 -9.24 7.50
N ILE A 140 16.30 -8.62 7.09
CA ILE A 140 17.00 -7.56 7.79
C ILE A 140 16.74 -6.26 7.05
N SER A 141 16.20 -5.27 7.75
CA SER A 141 15.92 -3.94 7.21
C SER A 141 16.97 -2.94 7.67
N LYS A 142 17.04 -1.80 7.00
CA LYS A 142 17.62 -0.55 7.53
C LYS A 142 17.13 -0.26 8.94
N SER A 143 17.92 0.51 9.69
CA SER A 143 17.51 1.01 10.99
C SER A 143 16.29 1.92 10.88
N GLU A 144 15.55 2.05 11.99
CA GLU A 144 14.34 2.88 12.02
C GLU A 144 14.64 4.36 11.72
N SER A 145 15.77 4.87 12.21
CA SER A 145 16.23 6.24 11.94
C SER A 145 16.57 6.48 10.48
N GLU A 146 17.20 5.52 9.80
CA GLU A 146 17.49 5.64 8.37
C GLU A 146 16.20 5.66 7.55
N ILE A 147 15.24 4.79 7.90
CA ILE A 147 13.95 4.76 7.20
C ILE A 147 13.19 6.06 7.40
N LEU A 148 13.18 6.62 8.61
CA LEU A 148 12.54 7.91 8.89
C LEU A 148 13.20 9.04 8.10
N CYS A 149 14.54 9.06 8.05
CA CYS A 149 15.29 10.03 7.24
C CYS A 149 14.92 9.91 5.75
N ASP A 150 14.84 8.70 5.20
CA ASP A 150 14.41 8.47 3.82
C ASP A 150 12.97 8.96 3.59
N ILE A 151 12.07 8.74 4.56
CA ILE A 151 10.68 9.21 4.49
C ILE A 151 10.64 10.74 4.48
N GLU A 152 11.35 11.41 5.37
CA GLU A 152 11.40 12.88 5.44
C GLU A 152 11.95 13.49 4.15
N ASN A 153 12.98 12.87 3.57
CA ASN A 153 13.62 13.34 2.35
C ASN A 153 12.85 13.01 1.06
N ARG A 154 11.71 12.29 1.13
CA ARG A 154 10.99 11.77 -0.06
C ARG A 154 10.54 12.83 -1.07
N TYR A 155 10.39 14.09 -0.64
CA TYR A 155 9.99 15.19 -1.51
C TYR A 155 11.18 15.94 -2.13
N LYS A 156 12.42 15.68 -1.68
CA LYS A 156 13.63 16.35 -2.22
C LYS A 156 13.97 15.87 -3.62
N ASP A 157 13.83 14.57 -3.86
CA ASP A 157 13.98 13.95 -5.18
C ASP A 157 12.88 12.91 -5.36
N THR A 158 11.87 13.26 -6.15
CA THR A 158 10.77 12.36 -6.44
C THR A 158 11.07 11.41 -7.60
N SER A 159 12.16 11.62 -8.36
CA SER A 159 12.45 10.86 -9.59
C SER A 159 12.74 9.38 -9.32
N ILE A 160 13.22 9.05 -8.12
CA ILE A 160 13.49 7.68 -7.66
C ILE A 160 12.22 6.83 -7.51
N TYR A 161 11.04 7.45 -7.41
CA TYR A 161 9.79 6.73 -7.20
C TYR A 161 9.16 6.31 -8.53
N PRO A 162 8.64 5.06 -8.64
CA PRO A 162 8.10 4.50 -9.89
C PRO A 162 6.75 5.13 -10.35
N PHE A 163 6.33 6.21 -9.71
CA PHE A 163 5.07 6.91 -9.92
C PHE A 163 5.22 8.43 -9.93
N SER A 164 6.42 8.97 -10.11
CA SER A 164 6.68 10.42 -10.09
C SER A 164 6.01 11.20 -11.23
N ASN A 165 5.58 10.54 -12.31
CA ASN A 165 5.13 11.20 -13.54
C ASN A 165 3.65 11.02 -13.89
N SER A 166 2.88 10.29 -13.09
CA SER A 166 1.49 9.99 -13.40
C SER A 166 0.71 9.58 -12.16
N LEU A 167 -0.60 9.89 -12.13
CA LEU A 167 -1.47 9.55 -11.02
C LEU A 167 -1.38 8.06 -10.68
N ARG A 168 -1.22 7.78 -9.40
CA ARG A 168 -1.55 6.51 -8.76
C ARG A 168 -2.56 6.81 -7.68
N PHE A 169 -3.65 6.05 -7.68
CA PHE A 169 -4.66 6.14 -6.65
C PHE A 169 -5.27 4.76 -6.44
N SER A 170 -5.49 4.36 -5.19
CA SER A 170 -6.22 3.14 -4.88
C SER A 170 -7.02 3.25 -3.60
N ILE A 171 -8.21 2.65 -3.59
CA ILE A 171 -9.08 2.56 -2.41
C ILE A 171 -10.02 1.37 -2.54
N ILE A 172 -10.46 0.81 -1.40
CA ILE A 172 -11.60 -0.11 -1.36
C ILE A 172 -12.88 0.67 -1.08
N LYS A 173 -13.90 0.53 -1.92
CA LYS A 173 -15.21 1.16 -1.75
C LYS A 173 -16.31 0.22 -2.23
N ASP A 174 -17.42 0.12 -1.50
CA ASP A 174 -18.60 -0.67 -1.88
C ASP A 174 -18.23 -2.09 -2.40
N ASP A 175 -17.40 -2.80 -1.62
CA ASP A 175 -16.87 -4.14 -1.90
C ASP A 175 -16.11 -4.32 -3.23
N SER A 176 -15.62 -3.21 -3.77
CA SER A 176 -14.74 -3.20 -4.94
C SER A 176 -13.42 -2.52 -4.61
N PHE A 177 -12.35 -3.00 -5.22
CA PHE A 177 -11.05 -2.35 -5.21
C PHE A 177 -10.91 -1.48 -6.46
N TYR A 178 -10.72 -0.17 -6.25
CA TYR A 178 -10.52 0.82 -7.31
C TYR A 178 -9.04 1.13 -7.43
N PHE A 179 -8.51 1.11 -8.64
CA PHE A 179 -7.13 1.45 -8.93
C PHE A 179 -7.02 2.33 -10.17
N ILE A 180 -6.48 3.54 -10.00
CA ILE A 180 -6.20 4.48 -11.08
C ILE A 180 -4.70 4.50 -11.33
N LYS A 181 -4.32 4.31 -12.58
CA LYS A 181 -2.95 4.45 -13.08
C LYS A 181 -2.95 5.37 -14.30
N GLY A 182 -2.47 6.60 -14.14
CA GLY A 182 -2.61 7.64 -15.15
C GLY A 182 -4.09 7.91 -15.42
N ASN A 183 -4.51 7.77 -16.68
CA ASN A 183 -5.91 7.91 -17.12
C ASN A 183 -6.68 6.58 -17.16
N THR A 184 -6.11 5.48 -16.64
CA THR A 184 -6.78 4.18 -16.66
C THR A 184 -7.34 3.84 -15.29
N LEU A 185 -8.67 3.72 -15.21
CA LEU A 185 -9.38 3.16 -14.07
C LEU A 185 -9.53 1.65 -14.21
N ARG A 186 -9.21 0.93 -13.13
CA ARG A 186 -9.48 -0.49 -12.98
C ARG A 186 -10.35 -0.68 -11.74
N ILE A 187 -11.43 -1.45 -11.90
CA ILE A 187 -12.33 -1.81 -10.81
C ILE A 187 -12.32 -3.33 -10.71
N TYR A 188 -11.95 -3.84 -9.56
CA TYR A 188 -11.88 -5.26 -9.29
C TYR A 188 -12.90 -5.63 -8.22
N ASN A 189 -13.67 -6.67 -8.46
CA ASN A 189 -14.51 -7.32 -7.46
C ASN A 189 -14.25 -8.83 -7.51
N LYS A 190 -15.02 -9.63 -6.76
CA LYS A 190 -14.78 -11.08 -6.68
C LYS A 190 -14.89 -11.81 -8.02
N THR A 191 -15.73 -11.34 -8.93
CA THR A 191 -16.12 -12.06 -10.16
C THR A 191 -15.69 -11.36 -11.43
N GLU A 192 -15.50 -10.04 -11.39
CA GLU A 192 -15.36 -9.19 -12.56
C GLU A 192 -14.20 -8.20 -12.40
N THR A 193 -13.62 -7.85 -13.54
CA THR A 193 -12.65 -6.76 -13.65
C THR A 193 -13.10 -5.84 -14.76
N THR A 194 -13.34 -4.58 -14.41
CA THR A 194 -13.64 -3.51 -15.37
C THR A 194 -12.41 -2.64 -15.58
N VAL A 195 -12.11 -2.31 -16.84
CA VAL A 195 -11.02 -1.39 -17.21
C VAL A 195 -11.61 -0.31 -18.11
N LYS A 196 -11.37 0.96 -17.77
CA LYS A 196 -11.84 2.11 -18.54
C LYS A 196 -10.77 3.18 -18.61
N THR A 197 -10.68 3.86 -19.75
CA THR A 197 -9.98 5.14 -19.85
C THR A 197 -10.91 6.22 -19.34
N ILE A 198 -10.39 7.12 -18.49
CA ILE A 198 -11.13 8.22 -17.89
C ILE A 198 -10.33 9.52 -18.04
N ASN A 199 -11.02 10.65 -18.17
CA ASN A 199 -10.40 11.97 -18.25
C ASN A 199 -10.23 12.61 -16.85
N SER A 200 -9.60 13.79 -16.79
CA SER A 200 -9.33 14.50 -15.53
C SER A 200 -10.62 14.93 -14.79
N GLU A 201 -11.70 15.25 -15.51
CA GLU A 201 -12.99 15.58 -14.89
C GLU A 201 -13.61 14.35 -14.21
N GLU A 202 -13.57 13.20 -14.87
CA GLU A 202 -14.02 11.93 -14.31
C GLU A 202 -13.20 11.52 -13.09
N ILE A 203 -11.87 11.68 -13.13
CA ILE A 203 -10.99 11.45 -11.98
C ILE A 203 -11.42 12.34 -10.80
N ASN A 204 -11.58 13.64 -11.01
CA ASN A 204 -11.98 14.57 -9.95
C ASN A 204 -13.38 14.24 -9.40
N ASN A 205 -14.32 13.87 -10.26
CA ASN A 205 -15.65 13.41 -9.84
C ASN A 205 -15.57 12.13 -8.99
N LEU A 206 -14.73 11.16 -9.37
CA LEU A 206 -14.51 9.95 -8.57
C LEU A 206 -13.94 10.28 -7.18
N LEU A 207 -12.87 11.09 -7.13
CA LEU A 207 -12.24 11.50 -5.87
C LEU A 207 -13.25 12.20 -4.94
N GLN A 208 -13.95 13.21 -5.44
CA GLN A 208 -14.79 14.07 -4.60
C GLN A 208 -16.15 13.45 -4.27
N LYS A 209 -16.83 12.86 -5.26
CA LYS A 209 -18.22 12.40 -5.10
C LYS A 209 -18.28 10.94 -4.65
N LYS A 210 -17.47 10.07 -5.24
CA LYS A 210 -17.54 8.62 -4.95
C LYS A 210 -16.70 8.22 -3.75
N PHE A 211 -15.46 8.70 -3.69
CA PHE A 211 -14.55 8.37 -2.60
C PHE A 211 -14.66 9.34 -1.42
N GLY A 212 -15.26 10.52 -1.62
CA GLY A 212 -15.51 11.51 -0.56
C GLY A 212 -14.28 12.36 -0.20
N ILE A 213 -13.26 12.37 -1.06
CA ILE A 213 -11.97 13.01 -0.80
C ILE A 213 -11.96 14.38 -1.47
N LYS A 214 -12.55 15.37 -0.79
CA LYS A 214 -12.76 16.73 -1.33
C LYS A 214 -11.48 17.55 -1.42
N GLN A 215 -10.48 17.23 -0.60
CA GLN A 215 -9.23 18.00 -0.50
C GLN A 215 -8.23 17.68 -1.62
N LEU A 216 -8.42 16.57 -2.36
CA LEU A 216 -7.50 16.15 -3.42
C LEU A 216 -8.02 16.59 -4.80
N LYS A 217 -7.14 17.21 -5.60
CA LYS A 217 -7.37 17.46 -7.03
C LYS A 217 -6.32 16.70 -7.82
N SER A 218 -6.72 16.10 -8.94
CA SER A 218 -5.76 15.55 -9.89
C SER A 218 -4.85 16.66 -10.40
N PRO A 219 -3.53 16.42 -10.55
CA PRO A 219 -2.69 17.31 -11.34
C PRO A 219 -3.24 17.40 -12.77
N HIS A 220 -3.05 18.58 -13.37
CA HIS A 220 -3.50 18.91 -14.73
C HIS A 220 -2.86 17.99 -15.78
#